data_AF-A0A1I4UFV0-F1
#
_entry.id   AF-A0A1I4UFV0-F1
#
_cell.length_a   1.000
_cell.length_b   1.000
_cell.length_c   1.000
_cell.angle_alpha   90.00
_cell.angle_beta   90.00
_cell.angle_gamma   90.00
#
_symmetry.space_group_name_H-M   'P 1'
#
loop_
_entity.id
_entity.type
_entity.pdbx_description
1 polymer ?
#
loop_
_entity_poly.entity_id
_entity_poly.type
_entity_poly.pdbx_seq_one_letter_code
_entity_poly.pdbx_strand_id
1 'polypeptide(L)'
;MTALAIPTLSSHQLSLALDLLEFRDFAPTASLRQLGDFEAQGEFTKAQSKALRILLKTLDDTDAAQALRESCDGDEDSLVLLRERIVHEARAAYVR
;
A
#
# COMPACT_ATOMS: atom_id res chain seq x y z
N MET A 1 1.32 -4.62 19.24
CA MET A 1 0.75 -3.75 18.18
C MET A 1 -0.46 -4.47 17.61
N THR A 2 -1.61 -3.81 17.54
CA THR A 2 -2.81 -4.40 16.93
C THR A 2 -2.57 -4.44 15.42
N ALA A 3 -2.50 -5.62 14.82
CA ALA A 3 -2.32 -5.76 13.37
C ALA A 3 -3.45 -5.01 12.65
N LEU A 4 -3.10 -4.10 11.74
CA LEU A 4 -4.08 -3.45 10.89
C LEU A 4 -4.60 -4.49 9.89
N ALA A 5 -5.80 -5.01 10.12
CA ALA A 5 -6.44 -5.90 9.17
C ALA A 5 -6.97 -5.09 7.97
N ILE A 6 -6.18 -5.06 6.89
CA ILE A 6 -6.62 -4.53 5.59
C ILE A 6 -7.46 -5.63 4.92
N PRO A 7 -8.69 -5.35 4.45
CA PRO A 7 -9.44 -6.31 3.65
C PRO A 7 -8.64 -6.73 2.42
N THR A 8 -8.81 -7.98 1.98
CA THR A 8 -8.03 -8.54 0.86
C THR A 8 -8.01 -7.60 -0.34
N LEU A 9 -6.82 -7.33 -0.86
CA LEU A 9 -6.60 -6.52 -2.06
C LEU A 9 -6.35 -7.44 -3.25
N SER A 10 -6.90 -7.11 -4.41
CA SER A 10 -6.43 -7.70 -5.67
C SER A 10 -5.03 -7.22 -6.02
N SER A 11 -4.34 -7.91 -6.92
CA SER A 11 -3.03 -7.47 -7.45
C SER A 11 -3.06 -6.06 -8.02
N HIS A 12 -4.14 -5.69 -8.72
CA HIS A 12 -4.35 -4.33 -9.20
C HIS A 12 -4.46 -3.31 -8.06
N GLN A 13 -5.32 -3.59 -7.07
CA GLN A 13 -5.51 -2.74 -5.89
C GLN A 13 -4.23 -2.60 -5.06
N LEU A 14 -3.44 -3.66 -4.98
CA LEU A 14 -2.15 -3.66 -4.31
C LEU A 14 -1.15 -2.75 -5.03
N SER A 15 -1.09 -2.81 -6.37
CA SER A 15 -0.26 -1.89 -7.16
C SER A 15 -0.60 -0.43 -6.86
N LEU A 16 -1.89 -0.08 -6.87
CA LEU A 16 -2.33 1.28 -6.53
C LEU A 16 -1.97 1.67 -5.10
N ALA A 17 -2.08 0.73 -4.14
CA ALA A 17 -1.69 0.98 -2.75
C ALA A 17 -0.17 1.23 -2.59
N LEU A 18 0.66 0.50 -3.34
CA LEU A 18 2.11 0.70 -3.37
C LEU A 18 2.49 2.05 -3.99
N ASP A 19 1.82 2.46 -5.07
CA ASP A 19 2.04 3.79 -5.68
C ASP A 19 1.68 4.92 -4.70
N LEU A 20 0.59 4.76 -3.95
CA LEU A 20 0.19 5.72 -2.91
C LEU A 20 1.21 5.82 -1.78
N LEU A 21 1.83 4.68 -1.40
CA LEU A 21 2.88 4.63 -0.39
C LEU A 21 4.13 5.37 -0.86
N GLU A 22 4.59 5.12 -2.08
CA GLU A 22 5.74 5.83 -2.65
C GLU A 22 5.47 7.34 -2.74
N PHE A 23 4.27 7.69 -3.20
CA PHE A 23 3.89 9.09 -3.36
C PHE A 23 3.72 9.83 -2.03
N ARG A 24 3.38 9.12 -0.94
CA ARG A 24 3.22 9.69 0.41
C ARG A 24 4.48 10.40 0.88
N ASP A 25 5.66 9.87 0.61
CA ASP A 25 6.91 10.42 1.11
C ASP A 25 7.25 11.78 0.48
N PHE A 26 6.77 12.00 -0.75
CA PHE A 26 6.96 13.26 -1.48
C PHE A 26 5.78 14.23 -1.29
N ALA A 27 4.55 13.71 -1.19
CA ALA A 27 3.33 14.51 -1.19
C ALA A 27 2.21 13.85 -0.36
N PRO A 28 2.30 13.86 0.99
CA PRO A 28 1.40 13.11 1.87
C PRO A 28 -0.06 13.57 1.80
N THR A 29 -0.30 14.86 1.57
CA THR A 29 -1.68 15.36 1.37
C THR A 29 -2.25 14.96 0.01
N ALA A 30 -1.40 14.88 -1.01
CA ALA A 30 -1.82 14.50 -2.35
C ALA A 30 -2.09 12.99 -2.45
N SER A 31 -1.29 12.14 -1.80
CA SER A 31 -1.56 10.70 -1.73
C SER A 31 -2.92 10.40 -1.07
N LEU A 32 -3.27 11.12 -0.01
CA LEU A 32 -4.59 10.99 0.64
C LEU A 32 -5.75 11.45 -0.24
N ARG A 33 -5.53 12.48 -1.08
CA ARG A 33 -6.53 12.91 -2.08
C ARG A 33 -6.70 11.83 -3.14
N GLN A 34 -5.61 11.31 -3.67
CA GLN A 34 -5.63 10.27 -4.69
C GLN A 34 -6.28 8.98 -4.20
N LEU A 35 -6.10 8.60 -2.93
CA LEU A 35 -6.86 7.51 -2.32
C LEU A 35 -8.38 7.79 -2.33
N GLY A 36 -8.79 9.04 -2.09
CA GLY A 36 -10.19 9.45 -2.21
C GLY A 36 -10.72 9.36 -3.64
N ASP A 37 -9.89 9.69 -4.63
CA ASP A 37 -10.24 9.57 -6.05
C ASP A 37 -10.42 8.10 -6.45
N PHE A 38 -9.52 7.21 -6.01
CA PHE A 38 -9.66 5.76 -6.20
C PHE A 38 -10.91 5.19 -5.51
N GLU A 39 -11.22 5.64 -4.29
CA GLU A 39 -12.48 5.27 -3.61
C GLU A 39 -13.71 5.71 -4.43
N ALA A 40 -13.69 6.93 -4.98
CA ALA A 40 -14.79 7.46 -5.80
C ALA A 40 -14.96 6.74 -7.14
N GLN A 41 -13.87 6.21 -7.71
CA GLN A 41 -13.86 5.42 -8.95
C GLN A 41 -14.28 3.96 -8.73
N GLY A 42 -14.39 3.52 -7.47
CA GLY A 42 -14.74 2.14 -7.13
C GLY A 42 -13.53 1.20 -7.10
N GLU A 43 -12.31 1.73 -7.20
CA GLU A 43 -11.08 0.94 -7.09
C GLU A 43 -10.90 0.37 -5.69
N PHE A 44 -11.38 1.07 -4.66
CA PHE A 44 -11.39 0.58 -3.29
C PHE A 44 -12.78 0.67 -2.67
N THR A 45 -13.14 -0.36 -1.90
CA THR A 45 -14.29 -0.29 -1.00
C THR A 45 -14.02 0.71 0.14
N LYS A 46 -15.08 1.22 0.77
CA LYS A 46 -14.96 2.09 1.96
C LYS A 46 -14.10 1.49 3.07
N ALA A 47 -14.16 0.16 3.24
CA ALA A 47 -13.38 -0.56 4.24
C ALA A 47 -11.88 -0.57 3.88
N GLN A 48 -11.55 -0.89 2.62
CA GLN A 48 -10.18 -0.85 2.10
C GLN A 48 -9.60 0.57 2.18
N SER A 49 -10.33 1.59 1.70
CA SER A 49 -9.89 2.98 1.77
C SER A 49 -9.68 3.48 3.19
N LYS A 50 -10.53 3.05 4.14
CA LYS A 50 -10.33 3.39 5.56
C LYS A 50 -9.03 2.78 6.10
N ALA A 51 -8.75 1.52 5.79
CA ALA A 51 -7.53 0.84 6.22
C ALA A 51 -6.28 1.46 5.57
N LEU A 52 -6.31 1.68 4.25
CA LEU A 52 -5.23 2.34 3.51
C LEU A 52 -4.97 3.76 4.01
N ARG A 53 -6.01 4.50 4.42
CA ARG A 53 -5.87 5.84 5.01
C ARG A 53 -5.14 5.82 6.35
N ILE A 54 -5.30 4.76 7.15
CA ILE A 54 -4.54 4.57 8.38
C ILE A 54 -3.09 4.27 8.01
N LEU A 55 -2.88 3.31 7.11
CA LEU A 55 -1.56 2.94 6.61
C LEU A 55 -0.76 4.15 6.09
N LEU A 56 -1.36 4.99 5.25
CA LEU A 56 -0.71 6.19 4.70
C LEU A 56 -0.45 7.30 5.73
N LYS A 57 -1.13 7.30 6.88
CA LYS A 57 -1.00 8.38 7.90
C LYS A 57 -0.12 8.00 9.08
N THR A 58 -0.11 6.72 9.44
CA THR A 58 0.37 6.32 10.77
C THR A 58 1.48 5.28 10.74
N LEU A 59 1.59 4.50 9.68
CA LEU A 59 2.56 3.42 9.61
C LEU A 59 3.84 3.90 8.92
N ASP A 60 4.98 3.48 9.46
CA ASP A 60 6.24 3.53 8.74
C ASP A 60 6.25 2.51 7.58
N ASP A 61 7.27 2.54 6.74
CA ASP A 61 7.36 1.68 5.56
C ASP A 61 7.37 0.20 5.89
N THR A 62 8.00 -0.17 7.01
CA THR A 62 8.13 -1.58 7.40
C THR A 62 6.79 -2.13 7.85
N ASP A 63 6.09 -1.39 8.71
CA ASP A 63 4.76 -1.76 9.19
C ASP A 63 3.72 -1.72 8.06
N ALA A 64 3.82 -0.74 7.15
CA ALA A 64 2.95 -0.64 5.99
C ALA A 64 3.14 -1.82 5.03
N ALA A 65 4.38 -2.20 4.73
CA ALA A 65 4.68 -3.34 3.87
C ALA A 65 4.18 -4.65 4.48
N GLN A 66 4.32 -4.83 5.80
CA GLN A 66 3.79 -6.00 6.50
C GLN A 66 2.26 -6.06 6.41
N ALA A 67 1.56 -4.94 6.64
CA ALA A 67 0.10 -4.88 6.54
C ALA A 67 -0.41 -5.17 5.12
N LEU A 68 0.27 -4.66 4.08
CA LEU A 68 -0.07 -4.97 2.70
C LEU A 68 0.18 -6.45 2.36
N ARG A 69 1.26 -7.04 2.87
CA ARG A 69 1.54 -8.47 2.70
C ARG A 69 0.45 -9.34 3.30
N GLU A 70 -0.05 -8.99 4.48
CA GLU A 70 -1.17 -9.69 5.12
C GLU A 70 -2.47 -9.55 4.30
N SER A 71 -2.66 -8.44 3.60
CA SER A 71 -3.82 -8.21 2.72
C SER A 71 -3.82 -9.01 1.41
N CYS A 72 -2.72 -9.68 1.06
CA CYS A 72 -2.63 -10.45 -0.18
C CYS A 72 -3.31 -11.83 -0.09
N ASP A 73 -3.65 -12.31 1.11
CA ASP A 73 -4.31 -13.61 1.35
C ASP A 73 -3.72 -14.81 0.57
N GLY A 74 -2.41 -14.81 0.33
CA GLY A 74 -1.72 -15.87 -0.41
C GLY A 74 -1.80 -15.78 -1.94
N ASP A 75 -2.31 -14.68 -2.51
CA ASP A 75 -2.24 -14.40 -3.94
C ASP A 75 -0.78 -14.24 -4.40
N GLU A 76 -0.31 -15.17 -5.24
CA GLU A 76 1.10 -15.26 -5.62
C GLU A 76 1.53 -14.06 -6.47
N ASP A 77 0.65 -13.54 -7.34
CA ASP A 77 0.92 -12.35 -8.16
C ASP A 77 1.10 -11.10 -7.28
N SER A 78 0.24 -10.93 -6.29
CA SER A 78 0.34 -9.86 -5.29
C SER A 78 1.63 -9.96 -4.46
N LEU A 79 2.03 -11.18 -4.09
CA LEU A 79 3.28 -11.41 -3.36
C LEU A 79 4.52 -11.15 -4.22
N VAL A 80 4.45 -11.40 -5.53
CA VAL A 80 5.49 -11.03 -6.50
C VAL A 80 5.65 -9.51 -6.56
N LEU A 81 4.55 -8.76 -6.67
CA LEU A 81 4.58 -7.29 -6.69
C LEU A 81 5.24 -6.71 -5.43
N LEU A 82 4.91 -7.22 -4.25
CA LEU A 82 5.55 -6.79 -2.99
C LEU A 82 7.05 -7.12 -2.97
N ARG A 83 7.44 -8.29 -3.48
CA ARG A 83 8.86 -8.66 -3.58
C ARG A 83 9.62 -7.74 -4.53
N GLU A 84 9.06 -7.46 -5.70
CA GLU A 84 9.67 -6.55 -6.67
C GLU A 84 9.86 -5.16 -6.07
N ARG A 85 8.87 -4.67 -5.32
CA ARG A 85 8.98 -3.40 -4.60
C ARG A 85 10.12 -3.39 -3.58
N ILE A 86 10.21 -4.42 -2.73
CA ILE A 86 11.28 -4.54 -1.73
C ILE A 86 12.66 -4.59 -2.41
N VAL A 87 12.79 -5.33 -3.51
CA VAL A 87 14.03 -5.42 -4.27
C VAL A 87 14.39 -4.06 -4.88
N HIS A 88 13.41 -3.32 -5.40
CA HIS A 88 13.62 -1.98 -5.96
C HIS A 88 14.10 -1.00 -4.89
N GLU A 89 13.47 -0.96 -3.72
CA GLU A 89 13.88 -0.10 -2.60
C GLU A 89 15.27 -0.44 -2.06
N ALA A 90 15.58 -1.74 -1.88
CA ALA A 90 16.91 -2.18 -1.48
C ALA A 90 17.99 -1.79 -2.50
N ARG A 91 17.69 -1.84 -3.81
CA ARG A 91 18.60 -1.35 -4.86
C ARG A 91 18.79 0.16 -4.79
N ALA A 92 17.70 0.92 -4.60
CA ALA A 92 17.78 2.37 -4.47
C ALA A 92 18.61 2.80 -3.24
N ALA A 93 18.52 2.06 -2.14
CA ALA A 93 19.31 2.29 -0.94
C ALA A 93 20.80 1.96 -1.14
N TYR A 94 21.13 0.92 -1.93
CA TYR A 94 22.52 0.53 -2.20
C TYR A 94 23.24 1.45 -3.20
N VAL A 95 22.49 2.14 -4.06
CA VAL A 95 23.04 3.06 -5.09
C VAL A 95 23.22 4.49 -4.54
N ARG A 96 22.70 4.81 -3.35
CA ARG A 96 22.94 6.07 -2.63
C ARG A 96 24.21 6.02 -1.80
#